data_AF-A0A2E7TFT4-F1
#
_entry.id   AF-A0A2E7TFT4-F1
#
_cell.length_a   1.000
_cell.length_b   1.000
_cell.length_c   1.000
_cell.angle_alpha   90.00
_cell.angle_beta   90.00
_cell.angle_gamma   90.00
#
_symmetry.space_group_name_H-M   'P 1'
#
loop_
_entity.id
_entity.type
_entity.pdbx_description
1 polymer ?
#
loop_
_entity_poly.entity_id
_entity_poly.type
_entity_poly.pdbx_seq_one_letter_code
_entity_poly.pdbx_strand_id
1 'polypeptide(L)'
;MKMKIIQYKLWIYIAIALPPLSQADSGASIKVQNGFTATQYAGPNLADDIYSMTLDAQGQVVVSGRGYIRTLHDTNQDGIADKSTQFAKLDRGTMGMLFDGKYLWAVANRSLLRYVDSDRDGKADGPPRQFLRVANGEHGAHAIRKGPDGWLYLIGGNDTGFTSSQFNSLNSPLKKIEGGAIIRFSPDGKKFEALSCGFRNPYDFDFNWRGDIFTYDSDTERTFHLPWYTPTRLYHAAIGGHHGWRMPGFKRSWARPSYYSDTVPDIHKVGRGSPTGVAVYSHRLIPKEMQDGIFILDWTFGNIWFYPLKAVNASYQSLPQLFISPIGTDGFAPSDIEIGRDGEIFVSTGGRGTKGSVFRIVPTKKNRNKPDNRPLPMNTPIEAVLNAPQPLAEWSRTKWQPLAEQIGAGHLTQAALNRNRETRQRVRAIEILTEMFKGLDTHTASELVKASSSDVRARTAWAISRYPNRLTIPLLNKLALDREEYVRVKSLESMLRVLPESPEQSTKWIDSIQDNFNQTSIRIRLISAR
;
A
#
# COMPACT_ATOMS: atom_id res chain seq x y z
N MET A 1 -11.55 64.36 67.43
CA MET A 1 -12.64 63.58 66.80
C MET A 1 -12.80 64.07 65.36
N LYS A 2 -12.15 63.41 64.37
CA LYS A 2 -12.34 63.68 62.94
C LYS A 2 -12.48 62.34 62.23
N MET A 3 -13.67 62.12 61.69
CA MET A 3 -14.14 60.90 61.06
C MET A 3 -13.44 60.72 59.69
N LYS A 4 -12.84 59.54 59.46
CA LYS A 4 -12.37 59.12 58.13
C LYS A 4 -13.57 58.66 57.31
N ILE A 5 -13.80 59.30 56.16
CA ILE A 5 -14.68 58.76 55.11
C ILE A 5 -13.77 58.01 54.13
N ILE A 6 -13.86 56.68 54.14
CA ILE A 6 -13.23 55.81 53.14
C ILE A 6 -14.31 55.49 52.11
N GLN A 7 -14.19 56.04 50.91
CA GLN A 7 -14.99 55.63 49.76
C GLN A 7 -14.49 54.28 49.24
N TYR A 8 -15.27 53.21 49.43
CA TYR A 8 -15.06 51.95 48.73
C TYR A 8 -15.67 52.05 47.33
N LYS A 9 -14.83 52.07 46.29
CA LYS A 9 -15.28 51.80 44.91
C LYS A 9 -15.50 50.29 44.77
N LEU A 10 -16.77 49.89 44.71
CA LEU A 10 -17.20 48.53 44.40
C LEU A 10 -17.00 48.30 42.89
N TRP A 11 -16.00 47.50 42.52
CA TRP A 11 -15.84 47.01 41.15
C TRP A 11 -16.73 45.78 40.98
N ILE A 12 -17.87 45.95 40.32
CA ILE A 12 -18.72 44.83 39.87
C ILE A 12 -18.04 44.23 38.64
N TYR A 13 -17.35 43.10 38.82
CA TYR A 13 -16.95 42.25 37.71
C TYR A 13 -18.19 41.55 37.18
N ILE A 14 -18.74 42.04 36.08
CA ILE A 14 -19.69 41.27 35.27
C ILE A 14 -18.88 40.14 34.62
N ALA A 15 -18.97 38.95 35.21
CA ALA A 15 -18.50 37.73 34.56
C ALA A 15 -19.43 37.47 33.37
N ILE A 16 -19.04 37.93 32.20
CA ILE A 16 -19.64 37.48 30.94
C ILE A 16 -19.25 36.01 30.84
N ALA A 17 -20.20 35.12 31.12
CA ALA A 17 -20.09 33.72 30.79
C ALA A 17 -20.00 33.62 29.27
N LEU A 18 -18.76 33.54 28.76
CA LEU A 18 -18.53 33.10 27.40
C LEU A 18 -19.15 31.70 27.30
N PRO A 19 -19.97 31.42 26.28
CA PRO A 19 -20.37 30.04 26.01
C PRO A 19 -19.09 29.22 25.87
N PRO A 20 -19.08 27.93 26.27
CA PRO A 20 -17.95 27.07 25.98
C PRO A 20 -17.64 27.23 24.49
N LEU A 21 -16.38 27.56 24.15
CA LEU A 21 -15.93 27.59 22.77
C LEU A 21 -16.39 26.28 22.16
N SER A 22 -17.33 26.34 21.21
CA SER A 22 -17.69 25.18 20.41
C SER A 22 -16.37 24.67 19.85
N GLN A 23 -16.09 23.40 20.10
CA GLN A 23 -14.96 22.68 19.54
C GLN A 23 -14.87 23.06 18.05
N ALA A 24 -13.81 23.77 17.65
CA ALA A 24 -13.66 24.21 16.27
C ALA A 24 -13.87 23.00 15.37
N ASP A 25 -14.88 23.10 14.52
CA ASP A 25 -15.31 22.03 13.62
C ASP A 25 -14.10 21.65 12.77
N SER A 26 -13.55 20.45 12.95
CA SER A 26 -12.27 20.08 12.31
C SER A 26 -12.36 19.97 10.78
N GLY A 27 -13.57 20.03 10.22
CA GLY A 27 -13.78 20.32 8.80
C GLY A 27 -13.25 21.68 8.35
N ALA A 28 -12.90 22.59 9.28
CA ALA A 28 -12.34 23.91 8.99
C ALA A 28 -10.80 23.91 8.83
N SER A 29 -10.09 22.82 9.15
CA SER A 29 -8.61 22.78 9.11
C SER A 29 -8.01 22.20 7.82
N ILE A 30 -8.84 21.76 6.87
CA ILE A 30 -8.38 21.21 5.59
C ILE A 30 -9.20 21.73 4.42
N LYS A 31 -8.54 21.86 3.27
CA LYS A 31 -9.15 22.07 1.97
C LYS A 31 -9.08 20.77 1.20
N VAL A 32 -10.24 20.20 0.87
CA VAL A 32 -10.33 19.06 -0.05
C VAL A 32 -10.60 19.56 -1.48
N GLN A 33 -10.14 18.82 -2.48
CA GLN A 33 -10.40 19.08 -3.89
C GLN A 33 -11.89 19.29 -4.16
N ASN A 34 -12.20 20.23 -5.07
CA ASN A 34 -13.57 20.52 -5.48
C ASN A 34 -14.32 19.24 -5.87
N GLY A 35 -15.58 19.15 -5.43
CA GLY A 35 -16.42 17.99 -5.68
C GLY A 35 -16.29 16.87 -4.64
N PHE A 36 -15.51 17.06 -3.58
CA PHE A 36 -15.44 16.18 -2.41
C PHE A 36 -15.87 16.88 -1.13
N THR A 37 -16.20 16.09 -0.11
CA THR A 37 -16.48 16.53 1.25
C THR A 37 -15.68 15.68 2.20
N ALA A 38 -15.04 16.31 3.18
CA ALA A 38 -14.35 15.64 4.27
C ALA A 38 -15.11 15.92 5.57
N THR A 39 -15.40 14.87 6.33
CA THR A 39 -16.04 14.95 7.65
C THR A 39 -15.16 14.26 8.68
N GLN A 40 -15.13 14.75 9.91
CA GLN A 40 -14.44 14.06 10.99
C GLN A 40 -15.22 12.80 11.34
N TYR A 41 -14.65 11.63 11.03
CA TYR A 41 -15.21 10.33 11.39
C TYR A 41 -14.96 10.02 12.87
N ALA A 42 -13.78 10.33 13.39
CA ALA A 42 -13.46 10.12 14.80
C ALA A 42 -12.55 11.23 15.33
N GLY A 43 -12.80 11.63 16.58
CA GLY A 43 -11.99 12.62 17.28
C GLY A 43 -10.97 12.04 18.26
N PRO A 44 -10.16 12.92 18.87
CA PRO A 44 -9.11 12.52 19.82
C PRO A 44 -9.63 11.74 21.03
N ASN A 45 -10.89 11.94 21.42
CA ASN A 45 -11.53 11.19 22.50
C ASN A 45 -11.59 9.67 22.22
N LEU A 46 -11.67 9.27 20.95
CA LEU A 46 -11.66 7.86 20.54
C LEU A 46 -10.29 7.41 20.05
N ALA A 47 -9.59 8.27 19.30
CA ALA A 47 -8.38 7.95 18.56
C ALA A 47 -7.40 9.13 18.47
N ASP A 48 -6.65 9.39 19.54
CA ASP A 48 -5.61 10.43 19.57
C ASP A 48 -4.22 9.90 19.17
N ASP A 49 -3.33 10.78 18.68
CA ASP A 49 -1.95 10.47 18.31
C ASP A 49 -1.80 9.18 17.46
N ILE A 50 -2.55 9.08 16.35
CA ILE A 50 -2.60 7.88 15.49
C ILE A 50 -1.31 7.74 14.67
N TYR A 51 -0.67 6.56 14.75
CA TYR A 51 0.56 6.20 14.04
C TYR A 51 0.28 5.44 12.75
N SER A 52 -0.74 4.57 12.74
CA SER A 52 -1.16 3.79 11.59
C SER A 52 -2.64 3.42 11.68
N MET A 53 -3.22 3.07 10.54
CA MET A 53 -4.62 2.69 10.36
C MET A 53 -4.71 1.47 9.46
N THR A 54 -5.74 0.66 9.64
CA THR A 54 -6.12 -0.40 8.72
C THR A 54 -7.64 -0.60 8.77
N LEU A 55 -8.16 -1.50 7.95
CA LEU A 55 -9.55 -1.95 8.03
C LEU A 55 -9.60 -3.43 8.39
N ASP A 56 -10.54 -3.81 9.25
CA ASP A 56 -10.77 -5.22 9.57
C ASP A 56 -11.57 -5.97 8.49
N ALA A 57 -11.86 -7.24 8.76
CA ALA A 57 -12.65 -8.12 7.90
C ALA A 57 -14.10 -7.66 7.67
N GLN A 58 -14.63 -6.76 8.51
CA GLN A 58 -15.95 -6.16 8.38
C GLN A 58 -15.89 -4.78 7.70
N GLY A 59 -14.70 -4.23 7.53
CA GLY A 59 -14.45 -2.90 6.98
C GLY A 59 -14.51 -1.79 8.02
N GLN A 60 -14.43 -2.12 9.32
CA GLN A 60 -14.36 -1.12 10.38
C GLN A 60 -12.96 -0.51 10.45
N VAL A 61 -12.90 0.77 10.82
CA VAL A 61 -11.63 1.49 10.96
C VAL A 61 -10.91 1.02 12.22
N VAL A 62 -9.68 0.53 12.07
CA VAL A 62 -8.81 0.14 13.17
C VAL A 62 -7.58 1.04 13.17
N VAL A 63 -7.32 1.66 14.32
CA VAL A 63 -6.23 2.63 14.48
C VAL A 63 -5.28 2.19 15.58
N SER A 64 -4.01 2.50 15.41
CA SER A 64 -3.02 2.38 16.47
C SER A 64 -2.43 3.73 16.79
N GLY A 65 -2.37 4.07 18.08
CA GLY A 65 -1.69 5.25 18.58
C GLY A 65 -0.88 4.90 19.82
N ARG A 66 -0.50 5.92 20.59
CA ARG A 66 0.32 5.73 21.79
C ARG A 66 -0.37 4.83 22.83
N GLY A 67 0.05 3.57 22.86
CA GLY A 67 -0.34 2.59 23.86
C GLY A 67 -1.56 1.73 23.51
N TYR A 68 -2.08 1.82 22.28
CA TYR A 68 -3.31 1.13 21.92
C TYR A 68 -3.37 0.66 20.46
N ILE A 69 -4.20 -0.36 20.25
CA ILE A 69 -4.89 -0.68 18.99
C ILE A 69 -6.38 -0.66 19.30
N ARG A 70 -7.16 0.09 18.51
CA ARG A 70 -8.61 0.26 18.73
C ARG A 70 -9.39 0.14 17.43
N THR A 71 -10.51 -0.54 17.49
CA THR A 71 -11.54 -0.51 16.44
C THR A 71 -12.52 0.62 16.75
N LEU A 72 -12.87 1.40 15.74
CA LEU A 72 -13.80 2.53 15.83
C LEU A 72 -15.17 2.12 15.28
N HIS A 73 -16.21 2.40 16.04
CA HIS A 73 -17.57 2.00 15.74
C HIS A 73 -18.47 3.21 15.60
N ASP A 74 -19.18 3.26 14.48
CA ASP A 74 -20.35 4.09 14.23
C ASP A 74 -21.59 3.21 14.52
N THR A 75 -22.13 3.31 15.73
CA THR A 75 -23.22 2.46 16.24
C THR A 75 -24.61 2.98 15.87
N ASN A 76 -24.73 4.26 15.53
CA ASN A 76 -25.97 4.92 15.10
C ASN A 76 -26.08 5.08 13.57
N GLN A 77 -25.03 4.72 12.81
CA GLN A 77 -24.93 4.77 11.35
C GLN A 77 -25.04 6.18 10.76
N ASP A 78 -24.60 7.21 11.49
CA ASP A 78 -24.62 8.60 11.01
C ASP A 78 -23.36 8.99 10.21
N GLY A 79 -22.39 8.08 10.09
CA GLY A 79 -21.12 8.29 9.42
C GLY A 79 -20.02 8.87 10.32
N ILE A 80 -20.23 8.89 11.64
CA ILE A 80 -19.28 9.32 12.67
C ILE A 80 -19.17 8.21 13.73
N ALA A 81 -17.94 7.84 14.09
CA ALA A 81 -17.71 6.91 15.18
C ALA A 81 -18.05 7.55 16.53
N ASP A 82 -18.90 6.87 17.30
CA ASP A 82 -19.29 7.26 18.67
C ASP A 82 -18.64 6.37 19.74
N LYS A 83 -18.09 5.21 19.35
CA LYS A 83 -17.51 4.23 20.27
C LYS A 83 -16.17 3.68 19.76
N SER A 84 -15.32 3.23 20.69
CA SER A 84 -14.14 2.42 20.36
C SER A 84 -14.06 1.17 21.23
N THR A 85 -13.52 0.09 20.65
CA THR A 85 -13.18 -1.14 21.36
C THR A 85 -11.66 -1.33 21.30
N GLN A 86 -11.04 -1.57 22.46
CA GLN A 86 -9.59 -1.80 22.51
C GLN A 86 -9.28 -3.24 22.12
N PHE A 87 -8.61 -3.40 20.97
CA PHE A 87 -8.17 -4.70 20.47
C PHE A 87 -6.96 -5.22 21.25
N ALA A 88 -5.96 -4.36 21.46
CA ALA A 88 -4.75 -4.68 22.22
C ALA A 88 -4.17 -3.44 22.91
N LYS A 89 -3.56 -3.66 24.09
CA LYS A 89 -2.73 -2.65 24.78
C LYS A 89 -1.28 -2.78 24.33
N LEU A 90 -0.62 -1.64 24.16
CA LEU A 90 0.77 -1.57 23.72
C LEU A 90 1.60 -0.66 24.66
N ASP A 91 2.93 -0.76 24.58
CA ASP A 91 3.83 0.21 25.24
C ASP A 91 3.97 1.51 24.42
N ARG A 92 3.89 1.37 23.10
CA ARG A 92 3.92 2.46 22.10
C ARG A 92 2.76 2.24 21.13
N GLY A 93 2.84 2.69 19.88
CA GLY A 93 1.91 2.30 18.82
C GLY A 93 2.57 1.34 17.84
N THR A 94 1.78 0.83 16.90
CA THR A 94 2.25 0.06 15.76
C THR A 94 2.56 1.00 14.58
N MET A 95 3.59 0.68 13.80
CA MET A 95 3.96 1.46 12.60
C MET A 95 3.23 1.00 11.33
N GLY A 96 2.58 -0.15 11.39
CA GLY A 96 1.71 -0.64 10.32
C GLY A 96 0.98 -1.90 10.76
N MET A 97 -0.20 -2.07 10.20
CA MET A 97 -1.17 -3.11 10.57
C MET A 97 -1.84 -3.70 9.33
N LEU A 98 -2.25 -4.96 9.44
CA LEU A 98 -3.06 -5.62 8.41
C LEU A 98 -3.87 -6.76 9.04
N PHE A 99 -5.18 -6.73 8.83
CA PHE A 99 -6.03 -7.90 9.10
C PHE A 99 -5.94 -8.95 7.99
N ASP A 100 -5.94 -10.21 8.39
CA ASP A 100 -6.02 -11.40 7.53
C ASP A 100 -6.92 -12.44 8.23
N GLY A 101 -8.22 -12.37 7.95
CA GLY A 101 -9.27 -13.06 8.68
C GLY A 101 -9.23 -12.71 10.17
N LYS A 102 -8.96 -13.72 10.99
CA LYS A 102 -8.87 -13.62 12.46
C LYS A 102 -7.50 -13.16 12.99
N TYR A 103 -6.55 -12.88 12.09
CA TYR A 103 -5.21 -12.48 12.47
C TYR A 103 -5.02 -10.99 12.24
N LEU A 104 -4.43 -10.31 13.21
CA LEU A 104 -3.87 -8.96 13.03
C LEU A 104 -2.35 -9.06 12.97
N TRP A 105 -1.78 -8.79 11.80
CA TRP A 105 -0.35 -8.57 11.65
C TRP A 105 -0.01 -7.13 12.00
N ALA A 106 1.06 -6.93 12.75
CA ALA A 106 1.47 -5.59 13.19
C ALA A 106 2.99 -5.46 13.29
N VAL A 107 3.52 -4.28 12.96
CA VAL A 107 4.91 -3.92 13.29
C VAL A 107 4.93 -3.14 14.59
N ALA A 108 5.41 -3.78 15.66
CA ALA A 108 5.55 -3.17 16.97
C ALA A 108 6.67 -3.83 17.77
N ASN A 109 7.18 -3.14 18.79
CA ASN A 109 8.17 -3.69 19.72
C ASN A 109 9.36 -4.37 19.02
N ARG A 110 9.91 -3.70 17.98
CA ARG A 110 11.06 -4.19 17.20
C ARG A 110 10.80 -5.52 16.49
N SER A 111 9.55 -5.77 16.12
CA SER A 111 9.14 -7.06 15.59
C SER A 111 7.97 -6.95 14.61
N LEU A 112 7.94 -7.87 13.65
CA LEU A 112 6.71 -8.31 13.00
C LEU A 112 6.00 -9.29 13.94
N LEU A 113 4.80 -8.91 14.36
CA LEU A 113 3.96 -9.60 15.33
C LEU A 113 2.65 -10.04 14.69
N ARG A 114 2.04 -11.10 15.24
CA ARG A 114 0.69 -11.53 14.88
C ARG A 114 -0.15 -11.78 16.13
N TYR A 115 -1.26 -11.07 16.23
CA TYR A 115 -2.33 -11.32 17.19
C TYR A 115 -3.38 -12.25 16.60
N VAL A 116 -4.18 -12.87 17.46
CA VAL A 116 -5.27 -13.77 17.09
C VAL A 116 -6.54 -13.32 17.81
N ASP A 117 -7.65 -13.29 17.09
CA ASP A 117 -9.01 -13.04 17.60
C ASP A 117 -9.90 -14.22 17.14
N SER A 118 -9.84 -15.34 17.86
CA SER A 118 -10.42 -16.61 17.41
C SER A 118 -11.94 -16.64 17.53
N ASP A 119 -12.49 -15.94 18.52
CA ASP A 119 -13.93 -15.86 18.77
C ASP A 119 -14.59 -14.67 18.04
N ARG A 120 -13.79 -13.79 17.41
CA ARG A 120 -14.24 -12.62 16.64
C ARG A 120 -14.96 -11.60 17.53
N ASP A 121 -14.55 -11.48 18.79
CA ASP A 121 -15.09 -10.48 19.73
C ASP A 121 -14.47 -9.07 19.54
N GLY A 122 -13.51 -8.94 18.62
CA GLY A 122 -12.81 -7.69 18.34
C GLY A 122 -11.66 -7.40 19.31
N LYS A 123 -11.14 -8.43 20.00
CA LYS A 123 -9.99 -8.33 20.89
C LYS A 123 -8.97 -9.43 20.62
N ALA A 124 -7.72 -9.15 20.98
CA ALA A 124 -6.69 -10.19 20.96
C ALA A 124 -6.94 -11.21 22.07
N ASP A 125 -6.99 -12.51 21.70
CA ASP A 125 -7.11 -13.65 22.62
C ASP A 125 -5.96 -13.73 23.64
N GLY A 126 -4.83 -13.07 23.36
CA GLY A 126 -3.62 -13.14 24.16
C GLY A 126 -2.44 -12.38 23.56
N PRO A 127 -1.20 -12.63 24.07
CA PRO A 127 -0.01 -11.98 23.57
C PRO A 127 0.30 -12.38 22.12
N PRO A 128 0.90 -11.49 21.32
CA PRO A 128 1.20 -11.79 19.93
C PRO A 128 2.36 -12.75 19.80
N ARG A 129 2.37 -13.51 18.70
CA ARG A 129 3.55 -14.29 18.28
C ARG A 129 4.50 -13.42 17.46
N GLN A 130 5.79 -13.51 17.74
CA GLN A 130 6.85 -12.87 16.95
C GLN A 130 7.27 -13.74 15.76
N PHE A 131 7.37 -13.13 14.57
CA PHE A 131 7.78 -13.80 13.33
C PHE A 131 9.11 -13.30 12.77
N LEU A 132 9.39 -12.00 12.90
CA LEU A 132 10.63 -11.40 12.43
C LEU A 132 11.07 -10.33 13.41
N ARG A 133 12.32 -10.38 13.85
CA ARG A 133 12.92 -9.28 14.61
C ARG A 133 13.44 -8.23 13.63
N VAL A 134 13.11 -6.97 13.89
CA VAL A 134 13.57 -5.80 13.15
C VAL A 134 14.22 -4.80 14.12
N ALA A 135 14.97 -3.84 13.61
CA ALA A 135 15.46 -2.73 14.40
C ALA A 135 14.34 -1.70 14.66
N ASN A 136 14.54 -0.87 15.68
CA ASN A 136 13.65 0.26 15.96
C ASN A 136 14.26 1.51 15.34
N GLY A 137 13.44 2.36 14.76
CA GLY A 137 13.89 3.64 14.22
C GLY A 137 12.75 4.35 13.51
N GLU A 138 12.93 5.63 13.24
CA GLU A 138 12.02 6.37 12.36
C GLU A 138 11.98 5.77 10.95
N HIS A 139 13.11 5.22 10.49
CA HIS A 139 13.24 4.54 9.19
C HIS A 139 13.18 3.01 9.33
N GLY A 140 12.25 2.55 10.16
CA GLY A 140 12.07 1.14 10.51
C GLY A 140 11.19 0.39 9.53
N ALA A 141 10.65 -0.74 9.99
CA ALA A 141 9.56 -1.43 9.30
C ALA A 141 8.24 -0.68 9.54
N HIS A 142 7.43 -0.52 8.49
CA HIS A 142 6.20 0.28 8.53
C HIS A 142 5.01 -0.55 8.04
N ALA A 143 4.61 -0.40 6.78
CA ALA A 143 3.38 -0.99 6.27
C ALA A 143 3.43 -2.49 5.97
N ILE A 144 2.27 -3.14 6.12
CA ILE A 144 2.03 -4.55 5.78
C ILE A 144 0.85 -4.62 4.80
N ARG A 145 0.98 -5.37 3.70
CA ARG A 145 -0.12 -5.60 2.74
C ARG A 145 -0.21 -7.07 2.35
N LYS A 146 -1.41 -7.59 2.09
CA LYS A 146 -1.60 -8.93 1.51
C LYS A 146 -1.64 -8.82 -0.02
N GLY A 147 -0.64 -9.39 -0.67
CA GLY A 147 -0.47 -9.32 -2.12
C GLY A 147 -1.50 -10.15 -2.90
N PRO A 148 -1.51 -10.01 -4.23
CA PRO A 148 -2.41 -10.75 -5.12
C PRO A 148 -2.09 -12.25 -5.25
N ASP A 149 -0.99 -12.72 -4.66
CA ASP A 149 -0.63 -14.14 -4.55
C ASP A 149 -1.03 -14.76 -3.19
N GLY A 150 -1.71 -13.99 -2.34
CA GLY A 150 -2.09 -14.41 -1.00
C GLY A 150 -0.96 -14.38 0.02
N TRP A 151 0.27 -14.03 -0.38
CA TRP A 151 1.39 -13.83 0.55
C TRP A 151 1.32 -12.43 1.18
N LEU A 152 2.01 -12.26 2.29
CA LEU A 152 2.08 -11.00 3.02
C LEU A 152 3.36 -10.26 2.66
N TYR A 153 3.30 -8.94 2.61
CA TYR A 153 4.38 -8.07 2.18
C TYR A 153 4.65 -7.07 3.30
N LEU A 154 5.92 -6.82 3.57
CA LEU A 154 6.38 -5.86 4.57
C LEU A 154 7.37 -4.90 3.90
N ILE A 155 7.14 -3.61 4.10
CA ILE A 155 8.10 -2.58 3.69
C ILE A 155 8.88 -2.07 4.91
N GLY A 156 10.17 -1.80 4.70
CA GLY A 156 11.00 -1.20 5.73
C GLY A 156 12.09 -0.31 5.16
N GLY A 157 12.37 0.78 5.89
CA GLY A 157 13.45 1.70 5.62
C GLY A 157 14.83 1.14 5.93
N ASN A 158 15.83 1.98 5.72
CA ASN A 158 17.24 1.63 5.81
C ASN A 158 17.73 1.35 7.24
N ASP A 159 16.92 1.65 8.25
CA ASP A 159 17.19 1.32 9.66
C ASP A 159 16.35 0.15 10.15
N THR A 160 15.63 -0.56 9.26
CA THR A 160 14.87 -1.78 9.62
C THR A 160 15.79 -2.91 10.07
N GLY A 161 17.06 -2.90 9.65
CA GLY A 161 18.03 -3.94 10.02
C GLY A 161 17.73 -5.29 9.39
N PHE A 162 17.16 -5.29 8.17
CA PHE A 162 17.01 -6.51 7.40
C PHE A 162 18.37 -7.12 7.04
N THR A 163 18.50 -8.44 7.17
CA THR A 163 19.74 -9.18 6.88
C THR A 163 19.49 -10.32 5.90
N SER A 164 20.51 -10.68 5.11
CA SER A 164 20.42 -11.78 4.14
C SER A 164 20.02 -13.12 4.78
N SER A 165 20.40 -13.35 6.04
CA SER A 165 20.02 -14.55 6.81
C SER A 165 18.52 -14.69 7.05
N GLN A 166 17.75 -13.60 6.93
CA GLN A 166 16.30 -13.63 7.05
C GLN A 166 15.64 -14.16 5.78
N PHE A 167 16.26 -13.98 4.60
CA PHE A 167 15.69 -14.36 3.29
C PHE A 167 15.94 -15.85 2.99
N ASN A 168 15.19 -16.70 3.68
CA ASN A 168 15.40 -18.15 3.72
C ASN A 168 14.74 -18.93 2.56
N SER A 169 14.14 -18.24 1.59
CA SER A 169 13.57 -18.87 0.39
C SER A 169 14.61 -18.92 -0.74
N LEU A 170 14.77 -20.09 -1.35
CA LEU A 170 15.58 -20.25 -2.56
C LEU A 170 15.06 -19.40 -3.72
N ASN A 171 13.77 -19.09 -3.74
CA ASN A 171 13.12 -18.30 -4.78
C ASN A 171 13.15 -16.79 -4.50
N SER A 172 13.89 -16.34 -3.46
CA SER A 172 14.06 -14.92 -3.15
C SER A 172 14.76 -14.21 -4.31
N PRO A 173 14.13 -13.20 -4.96
CA PRO A 173 14.74 -12.43 -6.05
C PRO A 173 16.05 -11.75 -5.65
N LEU A 174 16.15 -11.29 -4.40
CA LEU A 174 17.37 -10.73 -3.84
C LEU A 174 17.91 -11.62 -2.71
N LYS A 175 19.19 -11.95 -2.77
CA LYS A 175 19.91 -12.65 -1.67
C LYS A 175 20.57 -11.69 -0.69
N LYS A 176 20.90 -10.50 -1.16
CA LYS A 176 21.49 -9.40 -0.39
C LYS A 176 20.76 -8.11 -0.76
N ILE A 177 20.67 -7.21 0.20
CA ILE A 177 20.04 -5.90 0.03
C ILE A 177 20.98 -4.80 0.53
N GLU A 178 20.77 -3.59 0.02
CA GLU A 178 21.33 -2.35 0.56
C GLU A 178 20.17 -1.40 0.88
N GLY A 179 20.31 -0.61 1.95
CA GLY A 179 19.24 0.28 2.41
C GLY A 179 17.98 -0.48 2.88
N GLY A 180 16.83 0.16 2.72
CA GLY A 180 15.51 -0.42 2.98
C GLY A 180 15.09 -1.39 1.88
N ALA A 181 14.06 -2.19 2.16
CA ALA A 181 13.58 -3.23 1.25
C ALA A 181 12.07 -3.43 1.35
N ILE A 182 11.49 -3.95 0.27
CA ILE A 182 10.19 -4.62 0.29
C ILE A 182 10.50 -6.12 0.35
N ILE A 183 10.00 -6.77 1.38
CA ILE A 183 10.07 -8.22 1.54
C ILE A 183 8.67 -8.80 1.45
N ARG A 184 8.56 -10.08 1.12
CA ARG A 184 7.32 -10.84 1.31
C ARG A 184 7.57 -12.09 2.12
N PHE A 185 6.52 -12.58 2.75
CA PHE A 185 6.54 -13.77 3.58
C PHE A 185 5.28 -14.61 3.44
N SER A 186 5.43 -15.91 3.63
CA SER A 186 4.32 -16.85 3.52
C SER A 186 3.28 -16.58 4.61
N PRO A 187 1.99 -16.92 4.40
CA PRO A 187 0.94 -16.71 5.41
C PRO A 187 1.20 -17.41 6.77
N ASP A 188 1.97 -18.50 6.75
CA ASP A 188 2.43 -19.19 7.95
C ASP A 188 3.70 -18.59 8.59
N GLY A 189 4.27 -17.56 7.97
CA GLY A 189 5.43 -16.81 8.42
C GLY A 189 6.75 -17.60 8.44
N LYS A 190 6.87 -18.66 7.64
CA LYS A 190 8.07 -19.51 7.59
C LYS A 190 9.03 -19.17 6.48
N LYS A 191 8.54 -18.66 5.35
CA LYS A 191 9.36 -18.30 4.19
C LYS A 191 9.41 -16.80 4.03
N PHE A 192 10.60 -16.26 3.82
CA PHE A 192 10.83 -14.83 3.59
C PHE A 192 11.66 -14.62 2.32
N GLU A 193 11.28 -13.63 1.54
CA GLU A 193 11.92 -13.25 0.27
C GLU A 193 12.10 -11.74 0.20
N ALA A 194 13.29 -11.29 -0.17
CA ALA A 194 13.53 -9.89 -0.52
C ALA A 194 13.18 -9.66 -1.99
N LEU A 195 12.27 -8.72 -2.24
CA LEU A 195 11.76 -8.42 -3.57
C LEU A 195 12.51 -7.28 -4.22
N SER A 196 12.73 -6.20 -3.49
CA SER A 196 13.39 -5.00 -3.97
C SER A 196 14.12 -4.31 -2.83
N CYS A 197 15.10 -3.48 -3.13
CA CYS A 197 15.89 -2.77 -2.12
C CYS A 197 16.26 -1.36 -2.53
N GLY A 198 17.05 -0.69 -1.70
CA GLY A 198 17.61 0.61 -1.99
C GLY A 198 16.70 1.79 -1.65
N PHE A 199 15.85 1.63 -0.64
CA PHE A 199 15.00 2.71 -0.13
C PHE A 199 15.59 3.39 1.12
N ARG A 200 15.20 4.64 1.40
CA ARG A 200 15.57 5.34 2.63
C ARG A 200 14.54 5.10 3.73
N ASN A 201 13.35 5.69 3.58
CA ASN A 201 12.22 5.49 4.46
C ASN A 201 10.92 5.45 3.65
N PRO A 202 10.65 4.32 2.97
CA PRO A 202 9.42 4.12 2.24
C PRO A 202 8.32 3.71 3.22
N TYR A 203 7.51 4.67 3.65
CA TYR A 203 6.62 4.48 4.80
C TYR A 203 5.46 3.51 4.51
N ASP A 204 4.90 3.59 3.31
CA ASP A 204 3.76 2.75 2.91
C ASP A 204 3.85 2.36 1.43
N PHE A 205 3.04 1.37 1.04
CA PHE A 205 2.93 0.88 -0.32
C PHE A 205 1.57 0.24 -0.58
N ASP A 206 1.18 0.18 -1.86
CA ASP A 206 -0.01 -0.53 -2.30
C ASP A 206 0.15 -1.07 -3.73
N PHE A 207 -0.79 -1.93 -4.14
CA PHE A 207 -0.81 -2.60 -5.44
C PHE A 207 -1.89 -2.02 -6.35
N ASN A 208 -1.58 -1.87 -7.63
CA ASN A 208 -2.63 -1.65 -8.63
C ASN A 208 -3.24 -2.98 -9.14
N TRP A 209 -4.24 -2.86 -10.03
CA TRP A 209 -4.91 -4.00 -10.64
C TRP A 209 -4.01 -4.89 -11.52
N ARG A 210 -2.83 -4.42 -11.93
CA ARG A 210 -1.82 -5.23 -12.63
C ARG A 210 -0.92 -5.99 -11.67
N GLY A 211 -1.00 -5.71 -10.37
CA GLY A 211 -0.12 -6.25 -9.33
C GLY A 211 1.22 -5.52 -9.22
N ASP A 212 1.35 -4.33 -9.81
CA ASP A 212 2.53 -3.47 -9.64
C ASP A 212 2.49 -2.79 -8.28
N ILE A 213 3.66 -2.68 -7.65
CA ILE A 213 3.81 -2.09 -6.30
C ILE A 213 4.22 -0.62 -6.43
N PHE A 214 3.54 0.25 -5.70
CA PHE A 214 3.89 1.66 -5.59
C PHE A 214 4.25 2.03 -4.16
N THR A 215 5.29 2.82 -3.99
CA THR A 215 5.72 3.31 -2.67
C THR A 215 6.25 4.73 -2.74
N TYR A 216 6.25 5.42 -1.61
CA TYR A 216 6.68 6.81 -1.47
C TYR A 216 7.84 6.90 -0.48
N ASP A 217 9.04 7.22 -0.99
CA ASP A 217 10.29 7.22 -0.23
C ASP A 217 10.71 8.64 0.19
N SER A 218 11.32 8.73 1.37
CA SER A 218 11.69 10.02 1.98
C SER A 218 12.83 10.76 1.27
N ASP A 219 12.93 12.04 1.56
CA ASP A 219 13.93 12.96 1.04
C ASP A 219 15.24 12.92 1.85
N THR A 220 16.14 13.87 1.64
CA THR A 220 17.29 14.12 2.52
C THR A 220 17.14 15.51 3.15
N GLU A 221 16.18 15.64 4.06
CA GLU A 221 15.69 16.91 4.60
C GLU A 221 16.80 17.82 5.15
N ARG A 222 17.85 17.24 5.75
CA ARG A 222 18.98 17.97 6.34
C ARG A 222 19.84 18.72 5.33
N THR A 223 19.71 18.42 4.04
CA THR A 223 20.51 19.04 2.97
C THR A 223 19.63 19.76 1.96
N PHE A 224 18.41 20.16 2.32
CA PHE A 224 17.46 20.83 1.42
C PHE A 224 18.03 22.06 0.70
N HIS A 225 18.92 22.81 1.35
CA HIS A 225 19.55 24.00 0.77
C HIS A 225 20.84 23.69 -0.02
N LEU A 226 21.20 22.41 -0.19
CA LEU A 226 22.44 22.00 -0.84
C LEU A 226 22.16 21.42 -2.24
N PRO A 227 23.08 21.59 -3.21
CA PRO A 227 22.88 21.14 -4.60
C PRO A 227 22.61 19.64 -4.77
N TRP A 228 22.98 18.84 -3.77
CA TRP A 228 22.79 17.38 -3.75
C TRP A 228 21.55 16.91 -3.00
N TYR A 229 20.63 17.83 -2.65
CA TYR A 229 19.34 17.48 -2.05
C TYR A 229 18.62 16.42 -2.89
N THR A 230 18.23 15.33 -2.24
CA THR A 230 17.38 14.30 -2.84
C THR A 230 15.95 14.51 -2.33
N PRO A 231 14.97 14.82 -3.20
CA PRO A 231 13.57 14.98 -2.78
C PRO A 231 12.92 13.64 -2.43
N THR A 232 11.72 13.72 -1.85
CA THR A 232 10.83 12.56 -1.73
C THR A 232 10.43 12.07 -3.12
N ARG A 233 10.23 10.76 -3.26
CA ARG A 233 10.13 10.08 -4.56
C ARG A 233 9.02 9.05 -4.58
N LEU A 234 8.13 9.15 -5.55
CA LEU A 234 7.15 8.12 -5.85
C LEU A 234 7.79 7.07 -6.77
N TYR A 235 7.74 5.80 -6.39
CA TYR A 235 8.31 4.69 -7.15
C TYR A 235 7.22 3.71 -7.60
N HIS A 236 7.34 3.21 -8.83
CA HIS A 236 6.88 1.87 -9.18
C HIS A 236 8.02 0.92 -8.83
N ALA A 237 7.90 0.18 -7.73
CA ALA A 237 8.97 -0.68 -7.25
C ALA A 237 9.29 -1.79 -8.26
N ALA A 238 10.57 -2.02 -8.54
CA ALA A 238 11.02 -3.09 -9.43
C ALA A 238 11.49 -4.32 -8.64
N ILE A 239 11.02 -5.51 -9.03
CA ILE A 239 11.49 -6.77 -8.43
C ILE A 239 12.94 -7.00 -8.87
N GLY A 240 13.83 -7.37 -7.95
CA GLY A 240 15.27 -7.43 -8.17
C GLY A 240 15.98 -6.07 -8.27
N GLY A 241 15.22 -4.97 -8.22
CA GLY A 241 15.72 -3.61 -8.45
C GLY A 241 16.23 -2.91 -7.19
N HIS A 242 17.14 -1.95 -7.41
CA HIS A 242 17.71 -1.07 -6.39
C HIS A 242 17.24 0.39 -6.60
N HIS A 243 16.66 1.03 -5.59
CA HIS A 243 15.95 2.33 -5.70
C HIS A 243 16.79 3.55 -5.28
N GLY A 244 18.09 3.33 -5.11
CA GLY A 244 19.12 4.37 -5.14
C GLY A 244 19.79 4.65 -3.79
N TRP A 245 19.12 4.36 -2.67
CA TRP A 245 19.69 4.52 -1.33
C TRP A 245 20.60 3.33 -0.95
N ARG A 246 21.85 3.57 -0.55
CA ARG A 246 22.83 2.48 -0.34
C ARG A 246 23.31 2.28 1.10
N MET A 247 23.00 3.19 2.02
CA MET A 247 23.63 3.25 3.33
C MET A 247 22.63 3.08 4.49
N PRO A 248 22.99 2.41 5.58
CA PRO A 248 22.25 2.53 6.84
C PRO A 248 22.27 3.95 7.41
N GLY A 249 21.21 4.34 8.11
CA GLY A 249 21.02 5.65 8.74
C GLY A 249 21.06 6.85 7.78
N PHE A 250 21.32 8.02 8.37
CA PHE A 250 21.41 9.32 7.67
C PHE A 250 22.85 9.71 7.32
N LYS A 251 23.80 8.78 7.39
CA LYS A 251 25.25 9.03 7.29
C LYS A 251 25.67 9.67 5.95
N ARG A 252 24.85 9.50 4.91
CA ARG A 252 25.01 10.14 3.61
C ARG A 252 23.69 10.76 3.22
N SER A 253 23.70 12.03 2.83
CA SER A 253 22.50 12.75 2.37
C SER A 253 22.40 12.72 0.85
N TRP A 254 22.38 11.51 0.28
CA TRP A 254 22.35 11.33 -1.17
C TRP A 254 21.80 9.94 -1.54
N ALA A 255 20.72 9.91 -2.33
CA ALA A 255 20.33 8.72 -3.07
C ALA A 255 20.91 8.78 -4.49
N ARG A 256 21.31 7.64 -5.05
CA ARG A 256 21.71 7.57 -6.45
C ARG A 256 20.56 8.07 -7.34
N PRO A 257 20.82 9.05 -8.22
CA PRO A 257 19.84 9.49 -9.20
C PRO A 257 19.49 8.42 -10.22
N SER A 258 18.32 8.57 -10.86
CA SER A 258 17.79 7.65 -11.87
C SER A 258 18.57 7.57 -13.19
N TYR A 259 19.55 8.46 -13.42
CA TYR A 259 20.45 8.35 -14.57
C TYR A 259 21.55 7.29 -14.38
N TYR A 260 21.74 6.75 -13.18
CA TYR A 260 22.63 5.62 -12.96
C TYR A 260 22.06 4.36 -13.59
N SER A 261 22.90 3.61 -14.31
CA SER A 261 22.50 2.43 -15.08
C SER A 261 21.94 1.28 -14.23
N ASP A 262 22.23 1.27 -12.92
CA ASP A 262 21.82 0.25 -11.96
C ASP A 262 20.79 0.76 -10.92
N THR A 263 20.13 1.89 -11.20
CA THR A 263 19.13 2.49 -10.31
C THR A 263 17.76 2.53 -10.97
N VAL A 264 16.74 2.03 -10.26
CA VAL A 264 15.35 2.07 -10.71
C VAL A 264 14.88 3.53 -10.76
N PRO A 265 14.30 3.99 -11.89
CA PRO A 265 13.76 5.33 -11.98
C PRO A 265 12.56 5.56 -11.05
N ASP A 266 12.49 6.76 -10.46
CA ASP A 266 11.28 7.28 -9.86
C ASP A 266 10.22 7.61 -10.94
N ILE A 267 8.94 7.53 -10.56
CA ILE A 267 7.84 8.05 -11.37
C ILE A 267 7.84 9.58 -11.30
N HIS A 268 8.04 10.12 -10.10
CA HIS A 268 7.99 11.54 -9.84
C HIS A 268 8.79 11.92 -8.59
N LYS A 269 9.52 13.04 -8.67
CA LYS A 269 10.14 13.73 -7.53
C LYS A 269 9.14 14.72 -6.94
N VAL A 270 8.57 14.40 -5.79
CA VAL A 270 7.45 15.17 -5.21
C VAL A 270 7.94 16.47 -4.58
N GLY A 271 9.13 16.46 -3.99
CA GLY A 271 9.75 17.62 -3.36
C GLY A 271 10.10 17.33 -1.89
N ARG A 272 10.14 18.37 -1.06
CA ARG A 272 10.30 18.22 0.38
C ARG A 272 9.01 17.69 0.99
N GLY A 273 9.12 16.77 1.93
CA GLY A 273 7.97 16.18 2.61
C GLY A 273 8.36 15.01 3.50
N SER A 274 7.39 14.45 4.21
CA SER A 274 7.55 13.21 5.01
C SER A 274 6.48 12.20 4.59
N PRO A 275 6.84 11.13 3.86
CA PRO A 275 5.90 10.07 3.49
C PRO A 275 5.25 9.40 4.71
N THR A 276 3.95 9.16 4.65
CA THR A 276 3.21 8.42 5.70
C THR A 276 2.16 7.43 5.21
N GLY A 277 1.64 7.56 3.99
CA GLY A 277 0.61 6.66 3.49
C GLY A 277 0.58 6.61 1.97
N VAL A 278 0.17 5.45 1.43
CA VAL A 278 0.04 5.16 0.01
C VAL A 278 -1.17 4.25 -0.20
N ALA A 279 -2.13 4.68 -1.02
CA ALA A 279 -3.28 3.84 -1.39
C ALA A 279 -3.60 3.93 -2.88
N VAL A 280 -3.88 2.79 -3.50
CA VAL A 280 -4.44 2.71 -4.85
C VAL A 280 -5.96 2.61 -4.77
N TYR A 281 -6.65 3.49 -5.48
CA TYR A 281 -8.12 3.49 -5.51
C TYR A 281 -8.67 2.54 -6.58
N SER A 282 -8.85 1.27 -6.26
CA SER A 282 -9.55 0.26 -7.09
C SER A 282 -11.03 0.07 -6.69
N HIS A 283 -11.67 1.09 -6.12
CA HIS A 283 -13.11 1.17 -5.91
C HIS A 283 -13.77 2.02 -7.01
N ARG A 284 -15.09 2.24 -6.91
CA ARG A 284 -15.90 2.88 -7.97
C ARG A 284 -16.80 4.02 -7.49
N LEU A 285 -16.58 4.53 -6.27
CA LEU A 285 -17.43 5.60 -5.71
C LEU A 285 -17.02 6.98 -6.27
N ILE A 286 -15.71 7.27 -6.32
CA ILE A 286 -15.15 8.54 -6.84
C ILE A 286 -15.16 8.57 -8.38
N PRO A 287 -14.97 9.75 -9.02
CA PRO A 287 -14.96 9.91 -10.48
C PRO A 287 -14.09 8.88 -11.20
N LYS A 288 -14.51 8.48 -12.40
CA LYS A 288 -13.85 7.42 -13.19
C LYS A 288 -12.39 7.76 -13.50
N GLU A 289 -12.10 9.04 -13.68
CA GLU A 289 -10.76 9.58 -13.98
C GLU A 289 -9.79 9.44 -12.80
N MET A 290 -10.32 9.27 -11.58
CA MET A 290 -9.52 9.08 -10.37
C MET A 290 -9.39 7.61 -9.95
N GLN A 291 -10.11 6.70 -10.62
CA GLN A 291 -9.99 5.26 -10.36
C GLN A 291 -8.65 4.73 -10.87
N ASP A 292 -8.10 3.75 -10.16
CA ASP A 292 -6.78 3.15 -10.34
C ASP A 292 -5.59 4.11 -10.17
N GLY A 293 -5.83 5.34 -9.72
CA GLY A 293 -4.76 6.26 -9.34
C GLY A 293 -4.27 6.03 -7.90
N ILE A 294 -3.18 6.73 -7.56
CA ILE A 294 -2.48 6.59 -6.28
C ILE A 294 -2.71 7.84 -5.45
N PHE A 295 -3.05 7.67 -4.17
CA PHE A 295 -2.96 8.71 -3.16
C PHE A 295 -1.67 8.53 -2.36
N ILE A 296 -0.94 9.63 -2.12
CA ILE A 296 0.22 9.66 -1.22
C ILE A 296 0.09 10.79 -0.20
N LEU A 297 0.57 10.54 1.02
CA LEU A 297 0.43 11.45 2.15
C LEU A 297 1.78 12.06 2.51
N ASP A 298 1.76 13.37 2.80
CA ASP A 298 2.88 14.13 3.31
C ASP A 298 2.54 14.70 4.69
N TRP A 299 3.17 14.13 5.72
CA TRP A 299 2.97 14.50 7.11
C TRP A 299 3.49 15.90 7.44
N THR A 300 4.61 16.34 6.83
CA THR A 300 5.27 17.60 7.19
C THR A 300 4.43 18.80 6.75
N PHE A 301 3.89 18.73 5.54
CA PHE A 301 3.14 19.85 4.95
C PHE A 301 1.63 19.61 4.94
N GLY A 302 1.16 18.46 5.41
CA GLY A 302 -0.26 18.12 5.44
C GLY A 302 -0.91 17.94 4.07
N ASN A 303 -0.11 17.69 3.05
CA ASN A 303 -0.65 17.51 1.70
C ASN A 303 -0.99 16.05 1.45
N ILE A 304 -2.11 15.83 0.78
CA ILE A 304 -2.42 14.55 0.14
C ILE A 304 -2.45 14.79 -1.35
N TRP A 305 -1.65 14.02 -2.07
CA TRP A 305 -1.52 14.11 -3.50
C TRP A 305 -2.19 12.92 -4.17
N PHE A 306 -2.93 13.19 -5.25
CA PHE A 306 -3.47 12.18 -6.14
C PHE A 306 -2.62 12.12 -7.43
N TYR A 307 -2.31 10.91 -7.87
CA TYR A 307 -1.49 10.63 -9.05
C TYR A 307 -2.28 9.73 -10.02
N PRO A 308 -2.80 10.25 -11.14
CA PRO A 308 -3.40 9.42 -12.18
C PRO A 308 -2.29 8.60 -12.88
N LEU A 309 -2.48 7.30 -12.99
CA LEU A 309 -1.48 6.42 -13.60
C LEU A 309 -1.68 6.31 -15.12
N LYS A 310 -0.69 6.78 -15.88
CA LYS A 310 -0.60 6.52 -17.32
C LYS A 310 0.54 5.55 -17.60
N ALA A 311 0.23 4.36 -18.11
CA ALA A 311 1.25 3.40 -18.51
C ALA A 311 2.10 3.97 -19.67
N VAL A 312 3.43 3.94 -19.51
CA VAL A 312 4.41 4.37 -20.51
C VAL A 312 5.64 3.47 -20.38
N ASN A 313 6.10 2.94 -21.51
CA ASN A 313 7.17 1.94 -21.56
C ASN A 313 6.80 0.74 -20.64
N ALA A 314 7.75 0.18 -19.90
CA ALA A 314 7.49 -0.81 -18.86
C ALA A 314 7.16 -0.22 -17.46
N SER A 315 6.66 1.02 -17.39
CA SER A 315 6.36 1.72 -16.13
C SER A 315 5.17 2.68 -16.29
N TYR A 316 5.14 3.73 -15.48
CA TYR A 316 4.09 4.74 -15.44
C TYR A 316 4.68 6.14 -15.49
N GLN A 317 3.92 7.06 -16.08
CA GLN A 317 4.10 8.49 -15.96
C GLN A 317 2.90 9.05 -15.21
N SER A 318 3.14 9.97 -14.28
CA SER A 318 2.07 10.62 -13.52
C SER A 318 2.49 12.02 -13.10
N LEU A 319 1.53 12.95 -13.12
CA LEU A 319 1.70 14.31 -12.59
C LEU A 319 0.79 14.47 -11.37
N PRO A 320 1.29 15.06 -10.28
CA PRO A 320 0.51 15.23 -9.05
C PRO A 320 -0.68 16.16 -9.26
N GLN A 321 -1.78 15.82 -8.58
CA GLN A 321 -2.91 16.70 -8.32
C GLN A 321 -3.05 16.86 -6.81
N LEU A 322 -3.10 18.10 -6.32
CA LEU A 322 -3.33 18.33 -4.90
C LEU A 322 -4.77 17.93 -4.54
N PHE A 323 -4.90 16.94 -3.66
CA PHE A 323 -6.19 16.40 -3.23
C PHE A 323 -6.66 17.03 -1.92
N ILE A 324 -5.79 17.06 -0.91
CA ILE A 324 -6.04 17.74 0.37
C ILE A 324 -4.84 18.60 0.74
N SER A 325 -5.09 19.77 1.32
CA SER A 325 -4.07 20.65 1.92
C SER A 325 -4.57 21.21 3.25
N PRO A 326 -3.71 21.56 4.21
CA PRO A 326 -4.12 22.21 5.45
C PRO A 326 -4.68 23.62 5.18
N ILE A 327 -5.58 24.08 6.05
CA ILE A 327 -6.03 25.47 6.17
C ILE A 327 -5.78 25.91 7.62
N GLY A 328 -5.32 27.15 7.80
CA GLY A 328 -5.13 27.74 9.12
C GLY A 328 -3.85 27.27 9.80
N THR A 329 -3.83 27.35 11.14
CA THR A 329 -2.63 27.16 11.97
C THR A 329 -2.60 25.84 12.73
N ASP A 330 -3.72 25.12 12.78
CA ASP A 330 -3.87 23.90 13.61
C ASP A 330 -3.16 22.68 13.00
N GLY A 331 -2.65 22.82 11.77
CA GLY A 331 -1.96 21.77 11.04
C GLY A 331 -2.87 20.62 10.63
N PHE A 332 -2.39 19.81 9.69
CA PHE A 332 -3.00 18.55 9.32
C PHE A 332 -1.85 17.58 9.10
N ALA A 333 -1.72 16.58 9.98
CA ALA A 333 -0.57 15.67 10.01
C ALA A 333 -1.04 14.27 9.59
N PRO A 334 -1.31 14.03 8.28
CA PRO A 334 -1.88 12.77 7.82
C PRO A 334 -0.89 11.63 8.09
N SER A 335 -1.34 10.62 8.82
CA SER A 335 -0.50 9.50 9.26
C SER A 335 -0.76 8.21 8.49
N ASP A 336 -1.96 8.01 7.92
CA ASP A 336 -2.28 6.83 7.14
C ASP A 336 -3.57 7.02 6.31
N ILE A 337 -3.81 6.13 5.33
CA ILE A 337 -4.94 6.17 4.40
C ILE A 337 -5.47 4.78 4.10
N GLU A 338 -6.80 4.64 4.08
CA GLU A 338 -7.47 3.38 3.73
C GLU A 338 -8.71 3.63 2.88
N ILE A 339 -9.05 2.65 2.02
CA ILE A 339 -10.26 2.73 1.17
C ILE A 339 -11.35 1.84 1.78
N GLY A 340 -12.42 2.50 2.23
CA GLY A 340 -13.55 1.91 2.91
C GLY A 340 -14.41 1.01 2.01
N ARG A 341 -15.27 0.24 2.67
CA ARG A 341 -16.14 -0.77 2.06
C ARG A 341 -17.07 -0.21 1.00
N ASP A 342 -17.53 1.02 1.19
CA ASP A 342 -18.47 1.67 0.29
C ASP A 342 -17.75 2.63 -0.68
N GLY A 343 -16.42 2.68 -0.61
CA GLY A 343 -15.53 3.45 -1.48
C GLY A 343 -15.17 4.83 -0.97
N GLU A 344 -15.53 5.15 0.27
CA GLU A 344 -14.97 6.32 0.97
C GLU A 344 -13.47 6.18 1.18
N ILE A 345 -12.80 7.32 1.32
CA ILE A 345 -11.40 7.37 1.70
C ILE A 345 -11.36 7.74 3.18
N PHE A 346 -10.71 6.93 4.01
CA PHE A 346 -10.39 7.27 5.38
C PHE A 346 -8.95 7.77 5.44
N VAL A 347 -8.73 8.85 6.18
CA VAL A 347 -7.38 9.39 6.45
C VAL A 347 -7.25 9.60 7.94
N SER A 348 -6.25 8.99 8.56
CA SER A 348 -5.91 9.28 9.95
C SER A 348 -4.93 10.46 10.03
N THR A 349 -4.96 11.19 11.14
CA THR A 349 -3.94 12.17 11.51
C THR A 349 -3.34 11.80 12.86
N GLY A 350 -2.13 12.26 13.11
CA GLY A 350 -1.47 12.08 14.40
C GLY A 350 0.02 11.78 14.27
N GLY A 351 0.60 11.16 15.29
CA GLY A 351 2.02 10.88 15.37
C GLY A 351 2.79 12.02 16.03
N ARG A 352 3.90 11.67 16.69
CA ARG A 352 4.77 12.61 17.41
C ARG A 352 4.03 13.44 18.49
N GLY A 353 2.94 12.93 19.06
CA GLY A 353 2.14 13.62 20.07
C GLY A 353 1.24 14.73 19.50
N THR A 354 1.04 14.74 18.18
CA THR A 354 0.08 15.64 17.54
C THR A 354 -1.35 15.11 17.72
N LYS A 355 -2.34 16.01 17.59
CA LYS A 355 -3.75 15.68 17.71
C LYS A 355 -4.16 14.62 16.68
N GLY A 356 -4.71 13.51 17.16
CA GLY A 356 -5.21 12.41 16.35
C GLY A 356 -6.67 12.55 15.99
N SER A 357 -7.02 12.17 14.77
CA SER A 357 -8.40 12.12 14.27
C SER A 357 -8.45 11.22 13.04
N VAL A 358 -9.65 10.74 12.70
CA VAL A 358 -9.90 10.09 11.41
C VAL A 358 -10.88 10.96 10.63
N PHE A 359 -10.55 11.25 9.38
CA PHE A 359 -11.41 11.92 8.42
C PHE A 359 -11.98 10.92 7.44
N ARG A 360 -13.26 11.08 7.10
CA ARG A 360 -13.94 10.34 6.03
C ARG A 360 -14.18 11.29 4.87
N ILE A 361 -13.71 10.90 3.69
CA ILE A 361 -13.79 11.70 2.47
C ILE A 361 -14.65 10.96 1.44
N VAL A 362 -15.66 11.68 0.92
CA VAL A 362 -16.61 11.16 -0.07
C VAL A 362 -16.81 12.18 -1.19
N PRO A 363 -17.12 11.75 -2.42
CA PRO A 363 -17.50 12.67 -3.48
C PRO A 363 -18.89 13.25 -3.20
N THR A 364 -19.08 14.52 -3.52
CA THR A 364 -20.41 15.17 -3.49
C THR A 364 -21.39 14.45 -4.42
N LYS A 365 -22.70 14.61 -4.19
CA LYS A 365 -23.75 13.97 -5.02
C LYS A 365 -23.60 14.25 -6.53
N LYS A 366 -23.04 15.41 -6.91
CA LYS A 366 -22.80 15.79 -8.32
C LYS A 366 -21.52 15.16 -8.89
N ASN A 367 -20.51 14.94 -8.06
CA ASN A 367 -19.20 14.44 -8.46
C ASN A 367 -19.05 12.92 -8.30
N ARG A 368 -19.93 12.26 -7.54
CA ARG A 368 -19.89 10.80 -7.39
C ARG A 368 -20.07 10.12 -8.74
N ASN A 369 -19.38 9.00 -8.96
CA ASN A 369 -19.57 8.22 -10.17
C ASN A 369 -21.04 7.77 -10.27
N LYS A 370 -21.68 8.08 -11.41
CA LYS A 370 -23.10 7.79 -11.60
C LYS A 370 -23.35 6.28 -11.55
N PRO A 371 -24.48 5.81 -11.01
CA PRO A 371 -24.82 4.39 -10.95
C PRO A 371 -24.71 3.68 -12.30
N ASP A 372 -25.08 4.34 -13.40
CA ASP A 372 -25.01 3.79 -14.76
C ASP A 372 -23.57 3.60 -15.28
N ASN A 373 -22.58 4.16 -14.59
CA ASN A 373 -21.13 3.97 -14.83
C ASN A 373 -20.49 3.01 -13.80
N ARG A 374 -21.28 2.40 -12.91
CA ARG A 374 -20.85 1.24 -12.13
C ARG A 374 -20.93 0.01 -13.07
N PRO A 375 -20.12 -1.04 -12.87
CA PRO A 375 -20.30 -2.28 -13.60
C PRO A 375 -21.76 -2.68 -13.54
N LEU A 376 -22.25 -3.26 -14.63
CA LEU A 376 -23.53 -3.94 -14.64
C LEU A 376 -23.69 -4.71 -13.32
N PRO A 377 -24.90 -4.73 -12.72
CA PRO A 377 -25.12 -5.43 -11.46
C PRO A 377 -24.45 -6.80 -11.52
N MET A 378 -23.85 -7.21 -10.40
CA MET A 378 -23.12 -8.48 -10.26
C MET A 378 -24.09 -9.65 -10.46
N ASN A 379 -24.53 -9.86 -11.70
CA ASN A 379 -25.70 -10.66 -12.06
C ASN A 379 -25.41 -12.15 -11.93
N THR A 380 -24.13 -12.51 -11.78
CA THR A 380 -23.68 -13.87 -11.55
C THR A 380 -22.55 -13.88 -10.50
N PRO A 381 -22.36 -15.01 -9.79
CA PRO A 381 -21.24 -15.16 -8.86
C PRO A 381 -19.87 -14.85 -9.49
N ILE A 382 -19.63 -15.23 -10.75
CA ILE A 382 -18.36 -14.96 -11.43
C ILE A 382 -18.15 -13.46 -11.66
N GLU A 383 -19.19 -12.70 -12.02
CA GLU A 383 -19.07 -11.24 -12.13
C GLU A 383 -18.83 -10.59 -10.77
N ALA A 384 -19.43 -11.10 -9.69
CA ALA A 384 -19.20 -10.60 -8.33
C ALA A 384 -17.73 -10.76 -7.92
N VAL A 385 -17.13 -11.90 -8.24
CA VAL A 385 -15.74 -12.23 -7.91
C VAL A 385 -14.75 -11.43 -8.77
N LEU A 386 -14.97 -11.35 -10.09
CA LEU A 386 -14.03 -10.70 -11.00
C LEU A 386 -14.08 -9.17 -10.93
N ASN A 387 -15.20 -8.59 -10.48
CA ASN A 387 -15.38 -7.14 -10.37
C ASN A 387 -15.37 -6.63 -8.92
N ALA A 388 -15.02 -7.47 -7.95
CA ALA A 388 -14.95 -7.13 -6.54
C ALA A 388 -14.18 -5.81 -6.32
N PRO A 389 -14.76 -4.82 -5.64
CA PRO A 389 -14.09 -3.53 -5.42
C PRO A 389 -13.01 -3.67 -4.34
N GLN A 390 -11.91 -2.91 -4.47
CA GLN A 390 -10.72 -3.07 -3.61
C GLN A 390 -10.39 -4.54 -3.33
N PRO A 391 -10.13 -5.38 -4.37
CA PRO A 391 -10.09 -6.83 -4.21
C PRO A 391 -8.99 -7.32 -3.24
N LEU A 392 -8.00 -6.47 -2.95
CA LEU A 392 -6.91 -6.74 -2.01
C LEU A 392 -7.14 -6.17 -0.61
N ALA A 393 -8.29 -5.56 -0.33
CA ALA A 393 -8.69 -5.23 1.04
C ALA A 393 -9.30 -6.46 1.73
N GLU A 394 -9.07 -6.61 3.04
CA GLU A 394 -9.54 -7.79 3.77
C GLU A 394 -11.07 -7.89 3.79
N TRP A 395 -11.79 -6.80 4.02
CA TRP A 395 -13.25 -6.75 3.92
C TRP A 395 -13.80 -7.14 2.53
N SER A 396 -12.99 -7.00 1.48
CA SER A 396 -13.37 -7.42 0.13
C SER A 396 -13.13 -8.91 -0.04
N ARG A 397 -11.98 -9.43 0.44
CA ARG A 397 -11.66 -10.86 0.47
C ARG A 397 -12.72 -11.69 1.17
N THR A 398 -13.22 -11.23 2.32
CA THR A 398 -14.29 -11.92 3.04
C THR A 398 -15.58 -12.11 2.23
N LYS A 399 -15.79 -11.28 1.19
CA LYS A 399 -16.92 -11.40 0.27
C LYS A 399 -16.60 -12.27 -0.94
N TRP A 400 -15.50 -12.00 -1.64
CA TRP A 400 -15.24 -12.64 -2.93
C TRP A 400 -14.57 -14.02 -2.82
N GLN A 401 -13.81 -14.31 -1.76
CA GLN A 401 -13.12 -15.60 -1.63
C GLN A 401 -14.09 -16.78 -1.46
N PRO A 402 -15.11 -16.74 -0.57
CA PRO A 402 -16.06 -17.84 -0.46
C PRO A 402 -16.82 -18.10 -1.78
N LEU A 403 -17.16 -17.03 -2.51
CA LEU A 403 -17.78 -17.14 -3.83
C LEU A 403 -16.84 -17.77 -4.86
N ALA A 404 -15.55 -17.40 -4.85
CA ALA A 404 -14.55 -17.99 -5.74
C ALA A 404 -14.36 -19.50 -5.47
N GLU A 405 -14.37 -19.92 -4.20
CA GLU A 405 -14.34 -21.34 -3.82
C GLU A 405 -15.55 -22.10 -4.36
N GLN A 406 -16.75 -21.53 -4.21
CA GLN A 406 -17.99 -22.12 -4.72
C GLN A 406 -18.00 -22.25 -6.25
N ILE A 407 -17.49 -21.24 -6.97
CA ILE A 407 -17.38 -21.23 -8.43
C ILE A 407 -16.36 -22.25 -8.93
N GLY A 408 -15.25 -22.38 -8.21
CA GLY A 408 -14.16 -23.31 -8.50
C GLY A 408 -13.22 -22.86 -9.63
N ALA A 409 -12.04 -23.49 -9.66
CA ALA A 409 -10.97 -23.16 -10.59
C ALA A 409 -11.37 -23.26 -12.07
N GLY A 410 -12.21 -24.23 -12.46
CA GLY A 410 -12.59 -24.45 -13.85
C GLY A 410 -13.26 -23.23 -14.52
N HIS A 411 -14.22 -22.61 -13.84
CA HIS A 411 -14.89 -21.40 -14.34
C HIS A 411 -13.97 -20.18 -14.35
N LEU A 412 -13.05 -20.07 -13.39
CA LEU A 412 -12.03 -19.02 -13.37
C LEU A 412 -11.04 -19.20 -14.54
N THR A 413 -10.63 -20.42 -14.85
CA THR A 413 -9.83 -20.75 -16.03
C THR A 413 -10.54 -20.36 -17.32
N GLN A 414 -11.83 -20.70 -17.44
CA GLN A 414 -12.66 -20.26 -18.58
C GLN A 414 -12.72 -18.73 -18.67
N ALA A 415 -12.87 -18.04 -17.54
CA ALA A 415 -12.88 -16.58 -17.51
C ALA A 415 -11.54 -15.98 -17.95
N ALA A 416 -10.40 -16.55 -17.53
CA ALA A 416 -9.07 -16.12 -17.97
C ALA A 416 -8.86 -16.31 -19.47
N LEU A 417 -9.33 -17.42 -20.03
CA LEU A 417 -9.19 -17.79 -21.44
C LEU A 417 -10.17 -17.08 -22.38
N ASN A 418 -11.34 -16.65 -21.88
CA ASN A 418 -12.37 -16.04 -22.70
C ASN A 418 -11.93 -14.66 -23.25
N ARG A 419 -11.71 -14.60 -24.57
CA ARG A 419 -11.25 -13.40 -25.27
C ARG A 419 -12.28 -12.27 -25.36
N ASN A 420 -13.56 -12.57 -25.14
CA ASN A 420 -14.64 -11.60 -25.16
C ASN A 420 -14.81 -10.88 -23.81
N ARG A 421 -14.10 -11.32 -22.75
CA ARG A 421 -14.09 -10.65 -21.45
C ARG A 421 -13.10 -9.49 -21.44
N GLU A 422 -13.39 -8.50 -20.61
CA GLU A 422 -12.47 -7.39 -20.37
C GLU A 422 -11.11 -7.89 -19.85
N THR A 423 -10.03 -7.26 -20.32
CA THR A 423 -8.65 -7.60 -19.91
C THR A 423 -8.50 -7.66 -18.39
N ARG A 424 -9.07 -6.69 -17.66
CA ARG A 424 -8.95 -6.63 -16.19
C ARG A 424 -9.60 -7.84 -15.52
N GLN A 425 -10.76 -8.28 -15.99
CA GLN A 425 -11.42 -9.48 -15.47
C GLN A 425 -10.59 -10.75 -15.72
N ARG A 426 -9.95 -10.83 -16.89
CA ARG A 426 -9.08 -11.96 -17.24
C ARG A 426 -7.82 -11.99 -16.36
N VAL A 427 -7.20 -10.84 -16.14
CA VAL A 427 -6.07 -10.67 -15.20
C VAL A 427 -6.49 -11.05 -13.78
N ARG A 428 -7.68 -10.59 -13.34
CA ARG A 428 -8.23 -10.93 -12.03
C ARG A 428 -8.50 -12.43 -11.87
N ALA A 429 -8.97 -13.12 -12.91
CA ALA A 429 -9.14 -14.56 -12.89
C ALA A 429 -7.80 -15.30 -12.68
N ILE A 430 -6.73 -14.86 -13.35
CA ILE A 430 -5.37 -15.41 -13.17
C ILE A 430 -4.86 -15.19 -11.74
N GLU A 431 -5.14 -14.01 -11.15
CA GLU A 431 -4.81 -13.72 -9.75
C GLU A 431 -5.48 -14.70 -8.81
N ILE A 432 -6.79 -14.88 -8.93
CA ILE A 432 -7.56 -15.75 -8.05
C ILE A 432 -7.11 -17.21 -8.19
N LEU A 433 -6.85 -17.67 -9.42
CA LEU A 433 -6.26 -18.98 -9.66
C LEU A 433 -4.91 -19.14 -8.95
N THR A 434 -4.09 -18.09 -8.94
CA THR A 434 -2.79 -18.07 -8.26
C THR A 434 -2.93 -18.04 -6.73
N GLU A 435 -3.78 -17.17 -6.21
CA GLU A 435 -4.01 -17.00 -4.76
C GLU A 435 -4.64 -18.24 -4.12
N MET A 436 -5.64 -18.84 -4.78
CA MET A 436 -6.52 -19.85 -4.16
C MET A 436 -6.39 -21.25 -4.75
N PHE A 437 -5.96 -21.39 -6.00
CA PHE A 437 -6.05 -22.66 -6.75
C PHE A 437 -4.71 -23.17 -7.27
N LYS A 438 -3.60 -22.79 -6.61
CA LYS A 438 -2.22 -23.23 -6.93
C LYS A 438 -1.74 -22.86 -8.33
N GLY A 439 -2.23 -21.75 -8.88
CA GLY A 439 -1.75 -21.19 -10.14
C GLY A 439 -2.40 -21.79 -11.38
N LEU A 440 -1.68 -21.71 -12.49
CA LEU A 440 -2.16 -22.11 -13.81
C LEU A 440 -1.62 -23.50 -14.17
N ASP A 441 -2.48 -24.35 -14.72
CA ASP A 441 -2.03 -25.58 -15.36
C ASP A 441 -1.26 -25.28 -16.67
N THR A 442 -0.53 -26.28 -17.18
CA THR A 442 0.31 -26.16 -18.36
C THR A 442 -0.45 -25.71 -19.61
N HIS A 443 -1.66 -26.24 -19.83
CA HIS A 443 -2.45 -25.92 -21.01
C HIS A 443 -2.95 -24.49 -20.94
N THR A 444 -3.53 -24.10 -19.81
CA THR A 444 -4.01 -22.75 -19.55
C THR A 444 -2.88 -21.72 -19.70
N ALA A 445 -1.72 -21.96 -19.10
CA ALA A 445 -0.56 -21.08 -19.25
C ALA A 445 -0.13 -20.96 -20.72
N SER A 446 -0.06 -22.07 -21.46
CA SER A 446 0.34 -22.10 -22.88
C SER A 446 -0.60 -21.33 -23.79
N GLU A 447 -1.89 -21.26 -23.46
CA GLU A 447 -2.86 -20.44 -24.20
C GLU A 447 -2.80 -18.97 -23.80
N LEU A 448 -2.66 -18.67 -22.51
CA LEU A 448 -2.62 -17.30 -22.02
C LEU A 448 -1.36 -16.53 -22.48
N VAL A 449 -0.21 -17.20 -22.64
CA VAL A 449 0.99 -16.56 -23.21
C VAL A 449 0.82 -16.16 -24.69
N LYS A 450 -0.24 -16.61 -25.37
CA LYS A 450 -0.59 -16.21 -26.74
C LYS A 450 -1.68 -15.14 -26.77
N ALA A 451 -2.17 -14.67 -25.61
CA ALA A 451 -3.25 -13.70 -25.55
C ALA A 451 -2.87 -12.39 -26.27
N SER A 452 -3.84 -11.77 -26.94
CA SER A 452 -3.66 -10.45 -27.58
C SER A 452 -3.29 -9.36 -26.57
N SER A 453 -3.89 -9.42 -25.38
CA SER A 453 -3.64 -8.49 -24.28
C SER A 453 -2.28 -8.72 -23.64
N SER A 454 -1.47 -7.65 -23.58
CA SER A 454 -0.16 -7.65 -22.92
C SER A 454 -0.29 -7.87 -21.42
N ASP A 455 -1.30 -7.28 -20.77
CA ASP A 455 -1.54 -7.44 -19.34
C ASP A 455 -1.86 -8.91 -18.97
N VAL A 456 -2.59 -9.63 -19.82
CA VAL A 456 -2.85 -11.06 -19.62
C VAL A 456 -1.56 -11.87 -19.73
N ARG A 457 -0.72 -11.61 -20.75
CA ARG A 457 0.58 -12.28 -20.91
C ARG A 457 1.52 -11.99 -19.73
N ALA A 458 1.61 -10.72 -19.32
CA ALA A 458 2.40 -10.28 -18.17
C ALA A 458 1.94 -10.94 -16.85
N ARG A 459 0.62 -11.00 -16.61
CA ARG A 459 0.06 -11.68 -15.42
C ARG A 459 0.32 -13.18 -15.45
N THR A 460 0.32 -13.79 -16.64
CA THR A 460 0.67 -15.20 -16.84
C THR A 460 2.12 -15.48 -16.46
N ALA A 461 3.07 -14.63 -16.88
CA ALA A 461 4.47 -14.76 -16.45
C ALA A 461 4.61 -14.74 -14.93
N TRP A 462 3.96 -13.76 -14.28
CA TRP A 462 3.94 -13.65 -12.83
C TRP A 462 3.39 -14.91 -12.16
N ALA A 463 2.25 -15.44 -12.64
CA ALA A 463 1.61 -16.62 -12.08
C ALA A 463 2.50 -17.88 -12.20
N ILE A 464 3.19 -18.05 -13.33
CA ILE A 464 4.17 -19.14 -13.53
C ILE A 464 5.27 -19.08 -12.47
N SER A 465 5.77 -17.89 -12.12
CA SER A 465 6.81 -17.75 -11.09
C SER A 465 6.35 -18.09 -9.68
N ARG A 466 5.04 -18.05 -9.40
CA ARG A 466 4.47 -18.38 -8.09
C ARG A 466 4.33 -19.89 -7.88
N TYR A 467 3.95 -20.59 -8.95
CA TYR A 467 3.80 -22.05 -8.97
C TYR A 467 4.58 -22.63 -10.15
N PRO A 468 5.93 -22.60 -10.08
CA PRO A 468 6.76 -23.02 -11.20
C PRO A 468 6.62 -24.51 -11.47
N ASN A 469 6.44 -24.86 -12.74
CA ASN A 469 6.41 -26.23 -13.24
C ASN A 469 7.40 -26.36 -14.41
N ARG A 470 8.04 -27.52 -14.55
CA ARG A 470 9.02 -27.80 -15.62
C ARG A 470 8.46 -27.53 -17.03
N LEU A 471 7.16 -27.68 -17.22
CA LEU A 471 6.50 -27.44 -18.51
C LEU A 471 6.10 -25.97 -18.76
N THR A 472 5.91 -25.17 -17.70
CA THR A 472 5.50 -23.76 -17.83
C THR A 472 6.68 -22.79 -17.77
N ILE A 473 7.75 -23.15 -17.05
CA ILE A 473 8.98 -22.37 -16.94
C ILE A 473 9.52 -21.95 -18.33
N PRO A 474 9.64 -22.83 -19.34
CA PRO A 474 10.15 -22.43 -20.67
C PRO A 474 9.31 -21.35 -21.37
N LEU A 475 8.04 -21.15 -20.99
CA LEU A 475 7.23 -20.08 -21.55
C LEU A 475 7.74 -18.69 -21.14
N LEU A 476 8.45 -18.57 -20.02
CA LEU A 476 9.07 -17.32 -19.60
C LEU A 476 10.15 -16.84 -20.58
N ASN A 477 10.93 -17.75 -21.18
CA ASN A 477 11.87 -17.39 -22.25
C ASN A 477 11.16 -16.70 -23.42
N LYS A 478 10.02 -17.26 -23.84
CA LYS A 478 9.22 -16.69 -24.92
C LYS A 478 8.68 -15.30 -24.56
N LEU A 479 8.21 -15.12 -23.34
CA LEU A 479 7.69 -13.84 -22.85
C LEU A 479 8.80 -12.80 -22.59
N ALA A 480 10.02 -13.23 -22.30
CA ALA A 480 11.18 -12.34 -22.18
C ALA A 480 11.57 -11.70 -23.53
N LEU A 481 11.08 -12.26 -24.64
CA LEU A 481 11.24 -11.76 -26.00
C LEU A 481 9.96 -11.10 -26.55
N ASP A 482 8.94 -10.89 -25.72
CA ASP A 482 7.66 -10.33 -26.15
C ASP A 482 7.82 -8.95 -26.81
N ARG A 483 6.93 -8.59 -27.74
CA ARG A 483 7.00 -7.27 -28.38
C ARG A 483 6.72 -6.11 -27.41
N GLU A 484 6.00 -6.37 -26.32
CA GLU A 484 5.63 -5.36 -25.33
C GLU A 484 6.63 -5.34 -24.18
N GLU A 485 7.21 -4.17 -23.93
CA GLU A 485 8.24 -3.99 -22.91
C GLU A 485 7.77 -4.41 -21.51
N TYR A 486 6.50 -4.14 -21.17
CA TYR A 486 5.92 -4.52 -19.88
C TYR A 486 5.91 -6.05 -19.69
N VAL A 487 5.61 -6.81 -20.75
CA VAL A 487 5.60 -8.29 -20.70
C VAL A 487 7.03 -8.80 -20.51
N ARG A 488 8.00 -8.23 -21.22
CA ARG A 488 9.42 -8.57 -21.05
C ARG A 488 9.86 -8.37 -19.60
N VAL A 489 9.58 -7.20 -19.01
CA VAL A 489 9.92 -6.93 -17.61
C VAL A 489 9.28 -7.94 -16.67
N LYS A 490 7.98 -8.22 -16.81
CA LYS A 490 7.31 -9.20 -15.93
C LYS A 490 7.83 -10.62 -16.10
N SER A 491 8.25 -10.99 -17.30
CA SER A 491 8.90 -12.28 -17.53
C SER A 491 10.27 -12.35 -16.88
N LEU A 492 11.10 -11.33 -17.05
CA LEU A 492 12.44 -11.28 -16.47
C LEU A 492 12.40 -11.21 -14.93
N GLU A 493 11.47 -10.42 -14.35
CA GLU A 493 11.21 -10.40 -12.90
C GLU A 493 10.75 -11.78 -12.38
N SER A 494 9.99 -12.52 -13.20
CA SER A 494 9.54 -13.89 -12.91
C SER A 494 10.68 -14.89 -12.99
N MET A 495 11.61 -14.71 -13.93
CA MET A 495 12.80 -15.55 -14.13
C MET A 495 13.75 -15.51 -12.92
N LEU A 496 13.91 -14.38 -12.23
CA LEU A 496 14.72 -14.27 -10.99
C LEU A 496 14.36 -15.29 -9.90
N ARG A 497 13.17 -15.90 -9.98
CA ARG A 497 12.65 -16.84 -8.98
C ARG A 497 12.89 -18.31 -9.33
N VAL A 498 13.17 -18.57 -10.61
CA VAL A 498 13.19 -19.92 -11.19
C VAL A 498 14.50 -20.23 -11.92
N LEU A 499 15.31 -19.21 -12.21
CA LEU A 499 16.61 -19.38 -12.84
C LEU A 499 17.54 -20.20 -11.93
N PRO A 500 18.28 -21.17 -12.49
CA PRO A 500 19.33 -21.87 -11.76
C PRO A 500 20.44 -20.93 -11.29
N GLU A 501 21.04 -21.23 -10.14
CA GLU A 501 22.20 -20.47 -9.66
C GLU A 501 23.49 -20.76 -10.47
N SER A 502 23.57 -21.91 -11.17
CA SER A 502 24.72 -22.27 -12.02
C SER A 502 24.60 -21.67 -13.43
N PRO A 503 25.62 -20.92 -13.91
CA PRO A 503 25.65 -20.38 -15.29
C PRO A 503 25.51 -21.46 -16.39
N GLU A 504 26.04 -22.66 -16.17
CA GLU A 504 26.00 -23.78 -17.12
C GLU A 504 24.57 -24.33 -17.30
N GLN A 505 23.73 -24.18 -16.30
CA GLN A 505 22.32 -24.58 -16.36
C GLN A 505 21.44 -23.48 -16.98
N SER A 506 21.97 -22.26 -17.04
CA SER A 506 21.29 -21.07 -17.57
C SER A 506 21.55 -20.84 -19.07
N THR A 507 22.36 -21.67 -19.74
CA THR A 507 22.68 -21.52 -21.18
C THR A 507 21.44 -21.48 -22.07
N LYS A 508 20.36 -22.18 -21.69
CA LYS A 508 19.07 -22.18 -22.42
C LYS A 508 18.28 -20.86 -22.31
N TRP A 509 18.73 -19.95 -21.45
CA TRP A 509 18.10 -18.66 -21.17
C TRP A 509 18.96 -17.49 -21.67
N ILE A 510 20.26 -17.74 -21.89
CA ILE A 510 21.27 -16.73 -22.21
C ILE A 510 20.87 -15.88 -23.41
N ASP A 511 20.42 -16.50 -24.50
CA ASP A 511 20.06 -15.77 -25.72
C ASP A 511 18.92 -14.79 -25.44
N SER A 512 17.89 -15.24 -24.72
CA SER A 512 16.75 -14.39 -24.37
C SER A 512 17.12 -13.25 -23.42
N ILE A 513 18.07 -13.47 -22.51
CA ILE A 513 18.59 -12.43 -21.61
C ILE A 513 19.43 -11.44 -22.39
N GLN A 514 20.27 -11.93 -23.31
CA GLN A 514 21.17 -11.09 -24.11
C GLN A 514 20.43 -10.11 -25.02
N ASP A 515 19.33 -10.55 -25.65
CA ASP A 515 18.46 -9.72 -26.49
C ASP A 515 17.82 -8.53 -25.75
N ASN A 516 17.85 -8.56 -24.42
CA ASN A 516 17.27 -7.52 -23.59
C ASN A 516 18.26 -6.42 -23.19
N PHE A 517 19.59 -6.59 -23.39
CA PHE A 517 20.58 -5.57 -23.01
C PHE A 517 20.52 -4.29 -23.87
N ASN A 518 20.09 -4.40 -25.12
CA ASN A 518 20.01 -3.26 -26.05
C ASN A 518 18.62 -2.61 -26.11
N GLN A 519 17.69 -3.01 -25.25
CA GLN A 519 16.34 -2.43 -25.20
C GLN A 519 16.37 -0.99 -24.68
N THR A 520 15.46 -0.13 -25.15
CA THR A 520 15.41 1.30 -24.77
C THR A 520 14.90 1.52 -23.35
N SER A 521 14.01 0.65 -22.85
CA SER A 521 13.57 0.66 -21.46
C SER A 521 14.70 0.31 -20.48
N ILE A 522 15.02 1.25 -19.60
CA ILE A 522 15.96 1.03 -18.49
C ILE A 522 15.53 -0.11 -17.58
N ARG A 523 14.22 -0.33 -17.37
CA ARG A 523 13.73 -1.42 -16.50
C ARG A 523 14.08 -2.79 -17.09
N ILE A 524 14.00 -2.94 -18.42
CA ILE A 524 14.40 -4.19 -19.09
C ILE A 524 15.90 -4.41 -18.93
N ARG A 525 16.72 -3.40 -19.23
CA ARG A 525 18.19 -3.53 -19.09
C ARG A 525 18.61 -3.85 -17.65
N LEU A 526 17.99 -3.19 -16.67
CA LEU A 526 18.24 -3.41 -15.25
C LEU A 526 17.97 -4.84 -14.82
N ILE A 527 16.80 -5.38 -15.15
CA ILE A 527 16.41 -6.72 -14.74
C ILE A 527 17.18 -7.80 -15.50
N SER A 528 17.62 -7.53 -16.73
CA SER A 528 18.41 -8.48 -17.54
C SER A 528 19.86 -8.56 -17.07
N ALA A 529 20.40 -7.50 -16.47
CA ALA A 529 21.75 -7.48 -15.91
C ALA A 529 21.85 -8.16 -14.53
N ARG A 530 20.72 -8.50 -13.93
CA ARG A 530 20.61 -9.23 -12.66
C ARG A 530 20.52 -10.71 -12.91
#